data_AF-A0A1B8WL00-F1
#
_entry.id   AF-A0A1B8WL00-F1
#
_cell.length_a   1.000
_cell.length_b   1.000
_cell.length_c   1.000
_cell.angle_alpha   90.00
_cell.angle_beta   90.00
_cell.angle_gamma   90.00
#
_symmetry.space_group_name_H-M   'P 1'
#
loop_
_entity.id
_entity.type
_entity.pdbx_description
1 polymer ?
#
loop_
_entity_poly.entity_id
_entity_poly.type
_entity_poly.pdbx_seq_one_letter_code
_entity_poly.pdbx_strand_id
1 'polypeptide(L)'
;MNTIANEHFTNETIVFDGFSFIGCTFTNCVIIITTLEFNFERCSFFESSLHVNPNLSIFAISHKLSQSTYDSETNCYRNDYKYPQTVVELPVVTTR
;
A
#
# COMPACT_ATOMS: atom_id res chain seq x y z
N MET A 1 4.15 15.76 4.93
CA MET A 1 3.26 14.60 4.83
C MET A 1 1.91 15.12 4.36
N ASN A 2 1.38 14.62 3.25
CA ASN A 2 0.10 15.09 2.69
C ASN A 2 -1.05 14.29 3.30
N THR A 3 -2.09 14.98 3.76
CA THR A 3 -3.24 14.33 4.39
C THR A 3 -4.37 14.12 3.40
N ILE A 4 -4.88 12.91 3.35
CA ILE A 4 -6.07 12.50 2.59
C ILE A 4 -7.08 11.96 3.60
N ALA A 5 -8.34 12.38 3.51
CA ALA A 5 -9.34 12.03 4.51
C ALA A 5 -10.71 11.72 3.90
N ASN A 6 -11.40 10.72 4.46
CA ASN A 6 -12.75 10.28 4.09
C ASN A 6 -12.91 9.88 2.61
N GLU A 7 -11.83 9.42 1.99
CA GLU A 7 -11.83 8.98 0.60
C GLU A 7 -12.03 7.46 0.49
N HIS A 8 -12.60 7.05 -0.64
CA HIS A 8 -12.82 5.65 -0.99
C HIS A 8 -12.03 5.31 -2.25
N PHE A 9 -11.07 4.40 -2.10
CA PHE A 9 -10.22 3.92 -3.18
C PHE A 9 -10.65 2.52 -3.60
N THR A 10 -10.67 2.24 -4.91
CA THR A 10 -11.12 0.94 -5.41
C THR A 10 -10.35 0.52 -6.65
N ASN A 11 -9.82 -0.70 -6.67
CA ASN A 11 -9.04 -1.26 -7.79
C ASN A 11 -7.78 -0.45 -8.16
N GLU A 12 -7.13 0.13 -7.15
CA GLU A 12 -5.98 1.02 -7.35
C GLU A 12 -4.72 0.51 -6.65
N THR A 13 -3.57 0.90 -7.20
CA THR A 13 -2.26 0.74 -6.55
C THR A 13 -1.85 2.05 -5.89
N ILE A 14 -1.60 2.02 -4.59
CA ILE A 14 -1.38 3.21 -3.77
C ILE A 14 -0.06 3.10 -3.02
N VAL A 15 0.78 4.13 -3.14
CA VAL A 15 2.01 4.26 -2.36
C VAL A 15 1.72 5.08 -1.11
N PHE A 16 1.98 4.52 0.06
CA PHE A 16 1.66 5.17 1.35
C PHE A 16 2.74 6.15 1.82
N ASP A 17 3.96 6.03 1.30
CA ASP A 17 5.10 6.84 1.71
C ASP A 17 4.85 8.35 1.47
N GLY A 18 5.00 9.15 2.53
CA GLY A 18 4.77 10.59 2.51
C GLY A 18 3.31 11.02 2.74
N PHE A 19 2.37 10.08 2.93
CA PHE A 19 0.95 10.35 3.07
C PHE A 19 0.40 9.99 4.47
N SER A 20 -0.66 10.71 4.86
CA SER A 20 -1.47 10.43 6.04
C SER A 20 -2.92 10.20 5.62
N PHE A 21 -3.45 9.00 5.86
CA PHE A 21 -4.84 8.65 5.50
C PHE A 21 -5.74 8.62 6.73
N ILE A 22 -6.86 9.35 6.72
CA ILE A 22 -7.77 9.41 7.88
C ILE A 22 -9.18 9.02 7.46
N GLY A 23 -9.76 7.98 8.07
CA GLY A 23 -11.13 7.55 7.76
C GLY A 23 -11.31 7.09 6.32
N CYS A 24 -10.25 6.62 5.67
CA CYS A 24 -10.29 6.18 4.28
C CYS A 24 -10.64 4.69 4.17
N THR A 25 -11.28 4.33 3.07
CA THR A 25 -11.61 2.94 2.74
C THR A 25 -10.85 2.50 1.50
N PHE A 26 -10.23 1.33 1.56
CA PHE A 26 -9.49 0.72 0.47
C PHE A 26 -10.13 -0.62 0.12
N THR A 27 -10.57 -0.79 -1.12
CA THR A 27 -11.25 -2.01 -1.58
C THR A 27 -10.56 -2.57 -2.83
N ASN A 28 -10.14 -3.84 -2.75
CA ASN A 28 -9.38 -4.49 -3.82
C ASN A 28 -8.16 -3.65 -4.29
N CYS A 29 -7.44 -3.06 -3.33
CA CYS A 29 -6.30 -2.19 -3.58
C CYS A 29 -4.98 -2.91 -3.37
N VAL A 30 -3.95 -2.46 -4.08
CA VAL A 30 -2.55 -2.87 -3.86
C VAL A 30 -1.83 -1.73 -3.15
N ILE A 31 -1.54 -1.91 -1.86
CA ILE A 31 -0.88 -0.92 -1.01
C ILE A 31 0.62 -1.21 -1.00
N ILE A 32 1.44 -0.22 -1.33
CA ILE A 32 2.91 -0.33 -1.32
C ILE A 32 3.48 0.54 -0.20
N ILE A 33 4.25 -0.09 0.69
CA ILE A 33 4.90 0.55 1.85
C ILE A 33 6.41 0.31 1.77
N THR A 34 7.18 1.35 1.44
CA THR A 34 8.64 1.25 1.34
C THR A 34 9.39 1.87 2.50
N THR A 35 8.76 2.80 3.22
CA THR A 35 9.31 3.52 4.38
C THR A 35 8.35 3.47 5.57
N LEU A 36 8.75 4.05 6.71
CA LEU A 36 7.86 4.28 7.85
C LEU A 36 7.26 5.69 7.84
N GLU A 37 7.47 6.48 6.78
CA GLU A 37 6.98 7.86 6.63
C GLU A 37 5.54 7.91 6.13
N PHE A 38 4.67 7.11 6.73
CA PHE A 38 3.24 7.14 6.47
C PHE A 38 2.47 7.16 7.78
N ASN A 39 1.23 7.63 7.74
CA ASN A 39 0.31 7.49 8.86
C ASN A 39 -1.06 7.06 8.35
N PHE A 40 -1.80 6.32 9.16
CA PHE A 40 -3.23 6.19 8.94
C PHE A 40 -3.97 6.13 10.27
N GLU A 41 -5.22 6.55 10.22
CA GLU A 41 -6.10 6.57 11.37
C GLU A 41 -7.50 6.15 10.92
N ARG A 42 -8.12 5.19 11.62
CA ARG A 42 -9.50 4.75 11.33
C ARG A 42 -9.73 4.33 9.87
N CYS A 43 -8.71 3.78 9.21
CA CYS A 43 -8.83 3.27 7.85
C CYS A 43 -9.34 1.83 7.85
N SER A 44 -10.03 1.47 6.77
CA SER A 44 -10.57 0.13 6.56
C SER A 44 -10.06 -0.45 5.24
N PHE A 45 -9.62 -1.70 5.28
CA PHE A 45 -9.10 -2.42 4.13
C PHE A 45 -9.95 -3.66 3.87
N PHE A 46 -10.40 -3.80 2.63
CA PHE A 46 -11.23 -4.91 2.18
C PHE A 46 -10.61 -5.54 0.94
N GLU A 47 -10.48 -6.87 0.94
CA GLU A 47 -9.94 -7.66 -0.18
C GLU A 47 -8.62 -7.09 -0.74
N SER A 48 -7.81 -6.43 0.10
CA SER A 48 -6.66 -5.65 -0.33
C SER A 48 -5.35 -6.39 -0.08
N SER A 49 -4.29 -5.98 -0.78
CA SER A 49 -2.96 -6.55 -0.61
C SER A 49 -1.97 -5.49 -0.17
N LEU A 50 -1.31 -5.69 0.97
CA LEU A 50 -0.28 -4.81 1.49
C LEU A 50 1.10 -5.40 1.20
N HIS A 51 1.95 -4.66 0.50
CA HIS A 51 3.33 -5.04 0.20
C HIS A 51 4.30 -4.17 0.98
N VAL A 52 5.02 -4.77 1.91
CA VAL A 52 5.93 -4.07 2.83
C VAL A 52 7.38 -4.38 2.49
N ASN A 53 8.21 -3.35 2.42
CA ASN A 53 9.65 -3.49 2.26
C ASN A 53 10.26 -4.36 3.40
N PRO A 54 10.96 -5.46 3.07
CA PRO A 54 11.48 -6.42 4.06
C PRO A 54 12.51 -5.79 5.01
N ASN A 55 13.19 -4.72 4.58
CA ASN A 55 14.19 -4.01 5.37
C ASN A 55 13.59 -3.19 6.52
N LEU A 56 12.26 -2.97 6.52
CA LEU A 56 11.58 -2.32 7.63
C LEU A 56 11.49 -3.25 8.83
N SER A 57 11.59 -2.66 10.03
CA SER A 57 11.38 -3.38 11.28
C SER A 57 9.98 -3.96 11.33
N ILE A 58 9.89 -5.29 11.49
CA ILE A 58 8.60 -6.00 11.59
C ILE A 58 7.75 -5.46 12.74
N PHE A 59 8.39 -5.11 13.86
CA PHE A 59 7.67 -4.56 15.00
C PHE A 59 7.09 -3.18 14.70
N ALA A 60 7.88 -2.32 14.05
CA ALA A 60 7.44 -0.96 13.71
C ALA A 60 6.30 -0.98 12.69
N ILE A 61 6.38 -1.82 11.66
CA ILE A 61 5.31 -1.93 10.67
C ILE A 61 4.05 -2.56 11.27
N SER A 62 4.17 -3.66 12.02
CA SER A 62 3.00 -4.30 12.63
C SER A 62 2.29 -3.39 13.63
N HIS A 63 3.04 -2.61 14.41
CA HIS A 63 2.46 -1.64 15.34
C HIS A 63 1.68 -0.52 14.63
N LYS A 64 2.16 -0.06 13.48
CA LYS A 64 1.42 0.89 12.65
C LYS A 64 0.17 0.24 12.06
N LEU A 65 0.33 -0.90 11.40
CA LEU A 65 -0.76 -1.69 10.79
C LEU A 65 -1.88 -2.05 11.77
N SER A 66 -1.56 -2.32 13.04
CA SER A 66 -2.58 -2.65 14.05
C SER A 66 -3.56 -1.51 14.36
N GLN A 67 -3.38 -0.29 13.84
CA GLN A 67 -4.28 0.85 14.04
C GLN A 67 -5.43 0.94 13.01
N SER A 68 -5.59 -0.07 12.16
CA SER A 68 -6.63 -0.13 11.12
C SER A 68 -7.49 -1.39 11.21
N THR A 69 -8.58 -1.40 10.44
CA THR A 69 -9.48 -2.55 10.30
C THR A 69 -9.21 -3.28 8.99
N TYR A 70 -9.19 -4.61 9.05
CA TYR A 70 -8.93 -5.50 7.93
C TYR A 70 -9.99 -6.61 7.90
N ASP A 71 -10.43 -7.01 6.73
CA ASP A 71 -11.24 -8.22 6.55
C ASP A 71 -10.37 -9.50 6.46
N SER A 72 -11.03 -10.66 6.35
CA SER A 72 -10.33 -11.95 6.25
C SER A 72 -9.56 -12.14 4.94
N GLU A 73 -9.95 -11.40 3.90
CA GLU A 73 -9.37 -11.51 2.56
C GLU A 73 -8.17 -10.57 2.37
N THR A 74 -7.98 -9.58 3.24
CA THR A 74 -6.85 -8.66 3.19
C THR A 74 -5.57 -9.33 3.65
N ASN A 75 -4.55 -9.32 2.78
CA ASN A 75 -3.28 -9.99 3.01
C ASN A 75 -2.13 -8.99 3.12
N CYS A 76 -1.16 -9.28 4.00
CA CYS A 76 0.07 -8.50 4.13
C CYS A 76 1.28 -9.35 3.76
N TYR A 77 1.95 -8.97 2.68
CA TYR A 77 3.14 -9.62 2.15
C TYR A 77 4.38 -8.83 2.55
N ARG A 78 5.20 -9.43 3.41
CA ARG A 78 6.58 -9.01 3.63
C ARG A 78 7.49 -9.87 2.78
N ASN A 79 7.31 -9.78 1.46
CA ASN A 79 8.16 -10.50 0.52
C ASN A 79 9.44 -9.71 0.30
N ASP A 80 10.59 -10.39 0.33
CA ASP A 80 11.74 -9.95 -0.45
C ASP A 80 11.22 -9.68 -1.87
N TYR A 81 11.54 -8.53 -2.47
CA TYR A 81 11.39 -8.32 -3.91
C TYR A 81 12.32 -9.30 -4.67
N LYS A 82 12.02 -10.60 -4.60
CA LYS A 82 12.81 -11.73 -5.09
C LYS A 82 12.28 -12.29 -6.42
N TYR A 83 11.43 -11.54 -7.10
CA TYR A 83 11.17 -11.76 -8.51
C TYR A 83 11.81 -10.62 -9.30
N PRO A 84 12.52 -10.93 -10.41
CA PRO A 84 13.13 -9.90 -11.23
C PRO A 84 12.02 -8.98 -11.72
N GLN A 85 12.23 -7.67 -11.58
CA GLN A 85 11.49 -6.70 -12.37
C GLN A 85 11.80 -7.05 -13.84
N THR A 86 11.00 -7.89 -14.47
CA THR A 86 10.88 -7.84 -15.92
C THR A 86 10.33 -6.46 -16.19
N VAL A 87 11.24 -5.54 -16.48
CA VAL A 87 10.95 -4.23 -17.03
C VAL A 87 10.10 -4.53 -18.27
N VAL A 88 8.79 -4.32 -18.15
CA VAL A 88 7.92 -4.36 -19.32
C VAL A 88 8.22 -3.07 -20.06
N GLU A 89 9.07 -3.15 -21.08
CA GLU A 89 9.31 -2.03 -21.97
C GLU A 89 7.96 -1.62 -22.58
N LEU A 90 7.53 -0.39 -22.27
CA LEU A 90 6.35 0.18 -22.90
C LEU A 90 6.61 0.26 -24.41
N PRO A 91 5.65 -0.15 -25.27
CA PRO A 91 5.84 -0.09 -26.70
C PRO A 91 6.13 1.35 -27.11
N VAL A 92 7.26 1.55 -27.79
CA VAL A 92 7.66 2.85 -28.32
C VAL A 92 6.59 3.29 -29.31
N VAL A 93 5.85 4.35 -28.97
CA VAL A 93 4.92 5.00 -29.90
C VAL A 93 5.72 5.44 -31.12
N THR A 94 5.51 4.75 -32.24
CA THR A 94 6.11 5.11 -33.52
C THR A 94 5.30 6.29 -34.07
N THR A 95 5.74 7.51 -33.82
CA THR A 95 5.24 8.69 -34.52
C THR A 95 5.65 8.58 -36.00
N ARG A 96 4.65 8.45 -36.87
CA ARG A 96 4.80 8.62 -38.32
C ARG A 96 4.66 10.08 -38.70
#